data_AF-A0A0F9IKW1-F1
#
_entry.id   AF-A0A0F9IKW1-F1
#
_cell.length_a   1.000
_cell.length_b   1.000
_cell.length_c   1.000
_cell.angle_alpha   90.00
_cell.angle_beta   90.00
_cell.angle_gamma   90.00
#
_symmetry.space_group_name_H-M   'P 1'
#
loop_
_entity.id
_entity.type
_entity.pdbx_description
1 polymer ?
#
loop_
_entity_poly.entity_id
_entity_poly.type
_entity_poly.pdbx_seq_one_letter_code
_entity_poly.pdbx_strand_id
1 'polypeptide(L)' 'RWVDAFLKTVGTDAVELRITSPSSPGLFLPVDEEGYQFVCMPMFVRWND' A
#
# COMPACT_ATOMS: atom_id res chain seq x y z
N ARG A 1 3.43 -7.99 -6.20
CA ARG A 1 2.23 -8.85 -6.36
C ARG A 1 1.08 -8.42 -5.44
N TRP A 2 1.30 -8.25 -4.13
CA TRP A 2 0.26 -7.85 -3.18
C TRP A 2 -0.39 -6.49 -3.47
N VAL A 3 0.44 -5.47 -3.75
CA VAL A 3 -0.05 -4.12 -4.09
C VAL A 3 -0.87 -4.13 -5.39
N ASP A 4 -0.42 -4.83 -6.43
CA ASP A 4 -1.14 -4.94 -7.71
C ASP A 4 -2.50 -5.64 -7.54
N ALA A 5 -2.58 -6.69 -6.71
CA ALA A 5 -3.86 -7.35 -6.41
C ALA A 5 -4.82 -6.42 -5.66
N PHE A 6 -4.32 -5.67 -4.67
CA PHE A 6 -5.11 -4.68 -3.95
C PHE A 6 -5.64 -3.58 -4.88
N LEU A 7 -4.79 -2.97 -5.71
CA LEU A 7 -5.19 -1.89 -6.63
C LEU A 7 -6.24 -2.35 -7.66
N LYS A 8 -6.21 -3.62 -8.09
CA LYS A 8 -7.24 -4.19 -8.97
C LYS A 8 -8.57 -4.46 -8.27
N THR A 9 -8.55 -4.62 -6.95
CA THR A 9 -9.73 -5.00 -6.16
C THR A 9 -10.45 -3.77 -5.61
N VAL A 10 -9.69 -2.73 -5.23
CA VAL A 10 -10.20 -1.56 -4.51
C VAL A 10 -11.19 -0.72 -5.33
N GLY A 11 -11.08 -0.73 -6.67
CA GLY A 11 -12.08 -0.10 -7.55
C GLY A 11 -12.22 1.42 -7.41
N THR A 12 -11.35 2.09 -6.66
CA THR A 12 -11.34 3.55 -6.50
C THR A 12 -10.34 4.20 -7.47
N ASP A 13 -10.62 5.45 -7.85
CA ASP A 13 -9.72 6.23 -8.72
C ASP A 13 -8.44 6.65 -8.01
N ALA A 14 -8.48 6.78 -6.67
CA ALA A 14 -7.36 7.21 -5.86
C ALA A 14 -7.21 6.37 -4.58
N VAL A 15 -5.96 6.19 -4.16
CA VAL A 15 -5.57 5.54 -2.91
C VAL A 15 -4.52 6.39 -2.22
N GLU A 16 -4.74 6.69 -0.94
CA GLU A 16 -3.78 7.32 -0.06
C GLU A 16 -2.80 6.28 0.50
N LEU A 17 -1.49 6.56 0.39
CA LEU A 17 -0.43 5.76 0.97
C LEU A 17 0.15 6.47 2.19
N ARG A 18 0.02 5.85 3.37
CA ARG A 18 0.63 6.32 4.62
C ARG A 18 1.80 5.42 4.98
N ILE A 19 2.99 6.00 5.07
CA ILE A 19 4.21 5.32 5.48
C ILE A 19 4.91 6.11 6.58
N THR A 20 5.53 5.40 7.53
CA THR A 20 6.32 6.01 8.61
C THR A 20 7.81 5.85 8.35
N SER A 21 8.26 4.62 8.07
CA SER A 21 9.64 4.30 7.69
C SER A 21 9.67 3.24 6.58
N PRO A 22 10.76 3.16 5.78
CA PRO A 22 10.91 2.14 4.74
C PRO A 22 10.92 0.69 5.27
N SER A 23 11.18 0.51 6.56
CA SER A 23 11.19 -0.79 7.25
C SER A 23 9.89 -1.12 7.99
N SER A 24 8.94 -0.18 8.05
CA SER A 24 7.67 -0.34 8.76
C SER A 24 6.53 -0.64 7.79
N PRO A 25 5.45 -1.31 8.25
CA PRO A 25 4.27 -1.54 7.41
C PRO A 25 3.73 -0.23 6.82
N GLY A 26 3.39 -0.27 5.53
CA GLY A 26 2.67 0.79 4.85
C GLY A 26 1.17 0.53 4.89
N LEU A 27 0.39 1.60 4.98
CA LEU A 27 -1.07 1.54 4.97
C LEU A 27 -1.62 2.18 3.69
N PHE A 28 -2.48 1.44 2.99
CA PHE A 28 -3.21 1.91 1.83
C PHE A 28 -4.67 2.14 2.22
N LEU A 29 -5.18 3.33 1.89
CA LEU A 29 -6.53 3.80 2.20
C LEU A 29 -7.21 4.28 0.91
N PRO A 30 -8.32 3.68 0.48
CA PRO A 30 -9.07 4.17 -0.67
C PRO A 30 -9.74 5.51 -0.31
N VAL A 31 -9.69 6.49 -1.21
CA VAL A 31 -10.15 7.86 -0.90
C VAL A 31 -11.68 7.96 -0.78
N ASP A 32 -12.42 7.08 -1.45
CA ASP A 32 -13.89 7.09 -1.50
C ASP A 32 -14.54 5.90 -0.78
N GLU A 33 -13.76 5.09 -0.04
CA GLU A 33 -14.25 3.90 0.64
C GLU A 33 -13.89 3.93 2.13
N GLU A 34 -14.83 4.40 2.95
CA GLU A 34 -14.64 4.44 4.40
C GLU A 34 -14.67 3.03 5.00
N GLY A 35 -13.60 2.69 5.73
CA GLY A 35 -13.50 1.45 6.51
C GLY A 35 -12.67 0.34 5.87
N TYR A 36 -12.30 0.45 4.59
CA TYR A 36 -11.36 -0.48 3.97
C TYR A 36 -9.91 -0.03 4.18
N GLN A 37 -9.09 -0.92 4.76
CA GLN A 37 -7.70 -0.63 5.08
C GLN A 37 -6.84 -1.81 4.63
N PHE A 38 -5.80 -1.53 3.84
CA PHE A 38 -4.86 -2.56 3.40
C PHE A 38 -3.46 -2.28 3.93
N VAL A 39 -2.95 -3.20 4.75
CA VAL A 39 -1.60 -3.11 5.31
C VAL A 39 -0.66 -3.98 4.48
N CYS A 40 0.43 -3.38 3.99
CA CYS A 40 1.47 -4.09 3.25
C CYS A 40 2.81 -4.00 3.99
N MET A 41 3.47 -5.14 4.16
CA MET A 41 4.85 -5.17 4.64
C MET A 41 5.78 -4.67 3.53
N PRO A 42 6.73 -3.75 3.83
CA PRO A 42 7.73 -3.33 2.86
C PRO A 42 8.70 -4.47 2.57
N MET A 43 9.32 -4.43 1.39
CA MET A 43 10.44 -5.32 1.06
C MET A 43 11.74 -4.53 1.15
N PHE A 44 12.72 -5.06 1.86
CA PHE A 44 14.06 -4.47 1.89
C PHE A 44 14.72 -4.67 0.53
N VAL A 45 14.98 -3.56 -0.15
CA VAL A 45 15.70 -3.57 -1.42
C VAL A 45 17.17 -3.31 -1.12
N ARG A 46 18.04 -4.26 -1.48
CA ARG A 46 19.47 -3.98 -1.63
C ARG A 46 19.72 -3.59 -3.07
N TRP A 47 20.12 -2.35 -3.27
CA TRP A 47 20.70 -1.92 -4.53
C TRP A 47 22.14 -2.45 -4.53
N ASN A 48 22.45 -3.39 -5.42
CA ASN A 48 23.84 -3.75 -5.66
C ASN A 48 24.46 -2.57 -6.42
N ASP A 49 25.42 -1.89 -5.80
CA ASP A 49 26.40 -1.06 -6.52
C ASP A 49 27.31 -1.94 -7.38
#